data_AF-A0A1Q5XY45-F1
#
_entry.id   AF-A0A1Q5XY45-F1
#
_cell.length_a   1.000
_cell.length_b   1.000
_cell.length_c   1.000
_cell.angle_alpha   90.00
_cell.angle_beta   90.00
_cell.angle_gamma   90.00
#
_symmetry.space_group_name_H-M   'P 1'
#
loop_
_entity.id
_entity.type
_entity.pdbx_description
1 polymer ?
#
loop_
_entity_poly.entity_id
_entity_poly.type
_entity_poly.pdbx_seq_one_letter_code
_entity_poly.pdbx_strand_id
1 'polypeptide(L)' 'MLEPLLILTRLIAGEDIRWRYCQSLSNLMPAMEILDEVTIIDNTSEPEVVAEIKRSQISFCREEIPTWARGALKLYLC' A
#
# COMPACT_ATOMS: atom_id res chain seq x y z
N MET A 1 14.01 7.79 -13.58
CA MET A 1 12.98 6.79 -13.87
C MET A 1 12.67 6.15 -12.53
N LEU A 2 11.63 6.62 -11.84
CA LEU A 2 11.24 6.08 -10.54
C LEU A 2 10.28 4.93 -10.84
N GLU A 3 10.70 3.70 -10.56
CA GLU A 3 9.83 2.54 -10.70
C GLU A 3 8.67 2.66 -9.69
N PRO A 4 7.42 2.36 -10.10
CA PRO A 4 6.28 2.41 -9.18
C PRO A 4 6.53 1.39 -8.06
N LEU A 5 6.48 1.88 -6.82
CA LEU A 5 6.75 1.10 -5.62
C LEU A 5 5.57 0.16 -5.37
N LEU A 6 5.60 -0.97 -6.08
CA LEU A 6 4.62 -2.03 -5.97
C LEU A 6 4.92 -2.80 -4.68
N ILE A 7 4.14 -2.58 -3.61
CA ILE A 7 4.25 -3.38 -2.39
C ILE A 7 3.63 -4.77 -2.67
N LEU A 8 4.39 -5.62 -3.35
CA LEU A 8 4.13 -7.04 -3.49
C LEU A 8 5.00 -7.80 -2.48
N THR A 9 4.45 -8.15 -1.31
CA THR A 9 5.04 -9.24 -0.53
C THR A 9 4.53 -10.56 -1.06
N ARG A 10 5.24 -11.14 -2.05
CA ARG A 10 5.05 -12.52 -2.48
C ARG A 10 5.42 -13.45 -1.32
N LEU A 11 4.48 -14.28 -0.88
CA LEU A 11 4.55 -15.11 0.34
C LEU A 11 5.27 -16.44 0.08
N ILE A 12 6.43 -16.65 0.71
CA ILE A 12 7.09 -17.97 0.90
C ILE A 12 7.47 -18.07 2.38
N ALA A 13 6.90 -19.05 3.10
CA ALA A 13 6.84 -19.22 4.57
C ALA A 13 8.20 -19.15 5.33
N GLY A 14 8.23 -18.45 6.49
CA GLY A 14 9.39 -18.26 7.39
C GLY A 14 9.20 -17.15 8.46
N GLU A 15 9.96 -17.21 9.57
CA GLU A 15 9.90 -16.27 10.71
C GLU A 15 10.25 -14.81 10.32
N ASP A 16 11.01 -14.66 9.24
CA ASP A 16 11.41 -13.41 8.58
C ASP A 16 10.22 -12.65 7.93
N ILE A 17 9.10 -13.33 7.66
CA ILE A 17 7.95 -12.76 6.93
C ILE A 17 7.23 -11.68 7.72
N ARG A 18 6.93 -11.95 9.00
CA ARG A 18 6.21 -10.97 9.84
C ARG A 18 7.05 -9.71 9.98
N TRP A 19 8.37 -9.87 10.09
CA TRP A 19 9.29 -8.75 10.17
C TRP A 19 9.31 -7.95 8.86
N ARG A 20 9.46 -8.60 7.70
CA ARG A 20 9.43 -7.92 6.39
C ARG A 20 8.08 -7.26 6.09
N TYR A 21 6.97 -7.89 6.47
CA TYR A 21 5.63 -7.32 6.36
C TYR A 21 5.47 -6.06 7.23
N CYS A 22 5.89 -6.13 8.51
CA CYS A 22 5.89 -4.97 9.39
C CYS A 22 6.80 -3.84 8.87
N GLN A 23 7.94 -4.17 8.27
CA GLN A 23 8.83 -3.19 7.63
C GLN A 23 8.19 -2.54 6.39
N SER A 24 7.59 -3.33 5.50
CA SER A 24 6.86 -2.80 4.33
C SER A 24 5.70 -1.88 4.73
N LEU A 25 4.92 -2.26 5.76
CA LEU A 25 3.86 -1.41 6.29
C LEU A 25 4.40 -0.13 6.93
N SER A 26 5.50 -0.22 7.69
CA SER A 26 6.12 0.95 8.32
C SER A 26 6.65 1.95 7.29
N ASN A 27 7.10 1.46 6.12
CA ASN A 27 7.60 2.26 5.02
C ASN A 27 6.48 2.81 4.11
N LEU A 28 5.24 2.37 4.26
CA LEU A 28 4.12 2.80 3.41
C LEU A 28 3.88 4.31 3.51
N MET A 29 3.72 4.86 4.71
CA MET A 29 3.46 6.30 4.87
C MET A 29 4.63 7.17 4.34
N PRO A 30 5.91 6.91 4.71
CA PRO A 30 7.03 7.65 4.13
C PRO A 30 7.13 7.54 2.61
N ALA A 31 6.83 6.38 2.03
CA ALA A 31 6.85 6.20 0.58
C ALA A 31 5.76 7.03 -0.11
N MET A 32 4.57 7.12 0.49
CA MET A 32 3.46 7.90 -0.05
C MET A 32 3.74 9.41 -0.08
N GLU A 33 4.64 9.92 0.78
CA GLU A 33 5.02 11.35 0.81
C GLU A 33 5.96 11.75 -0.34
N ILE A 34 6.73 10.81 -0.90
CA ILE A 34 7.78 11.10 -1.89
C ILE A 34 7.43 10.63 -3.30
N LEU A 35 6.38 9.82 -3.46
CA LEU A 35 5.98 9.24 -4.74
C LEU A 35 4.85 10.04 -5.39
N ASP A 36 5.00 10.32 -6.69
CA ASP A 36 3.94 10.95 -7.50
C ASP A 36 2.76 10.02 -7.75
N GLU A 37 2.99 8.71 -7.78
CA GLU A 37 1.97 7.70 -8.04
C GLU A 37 2.13 6.51 -7.09
N VAL A 38 1.02 6.07 -6.48
CA VAL A 38 0.96 4.96 -5.54
C VAL A 38 -0.23 4.07 -5.87
N THR A 39 0.00 2.77 -6.02
CA THR A 39 -1.06 1.76 -6.11
C THR A 39 -0.95 0.83 -4.90
N ILE A 40 -2.00 0.80 -4.10
CA ILE A 40 -2.11 -0.08 -2.93
C ILE A 40 -2.90 -1.31 -3.35
N ILE A 41 -2.31 -2.49 -3.16
CA ILE A 41 -2.90 -3.78 -3.49
C ILE A 41 -3.00 -4.61 -2.22
N ASP A 42 -4.17 -5.17 -1.96
CA ASP A 42 -4.37 -6.23 -0.98
C ASP A 42 -4.10 -7.56 -1.67
N ASN A 43 -3.10 -8.30 -1.20
CA ASN A 43 -2.71 -9.58 -1.75
C ASN A 43 -2.90 -10.73 -0.74
N THR A 44 -3.74 -10.53 0.28
CA THR A 44 -4.00 -11.54 1.32
C THR A 44 -4.63 -12.82 0.75
N SER A 45 -5.44 -12.68 -0.30
CA SER A 45 -6.06 -13.77 -1.05
C SER A 45 -5.78 -13.58 -2.55
N GLU A 46 -6.80 -13.24 -3.34
CA GLU A 46 -6.62 -12.81 -4.72
C GLU A 46 -6.21 -11.32 -4.72
N PRO A 47 -5.20 -10.92 -5.52
CA PRO A 47 -4.76 -9.53 -5.56
C PRO A 47 -5.87 -8.57 -6.00
N GLU A 48 -6.20 -7.63 -5.12
CA GLU A 48 -7.22 -6.60 -5.37
C GLU A 48 -6.64 -5.21 -5.13
N VAL A 49 -7.01 -4.26 -5.99
CA VAL A 49 -6.63 -2.87 -5.80
C VAL A 49 -7.45 -2.28 -4.65
N VAL A 50 -6.76 -1.75 -3.65
CA VAL A 50 -7.37 -1.03 -2.52
C VAL A 50 -7.53 0.44 -2.86
N ALA A 51 -6.47 1.07 -3.39
CA ALA A 51 -6.49 2.47 -3.76
C ALA A 51 -5.42 2.77 -4.81
N GLU A 52 -5.68 3.80 -5.60
CA GLU A 52 -4.73 4.46 -6.48
C GLU A 52 -4.66 5.93 -6.14
N ILE A 53 -3.45 6.44 -6.01
CA ILE A 53 -3.16 7.84 -5.72
C ILE A 53 -2.24 8.33 -6.83
N LYS A 54 -2.61 9.46 -7.46
CA LYS A 54 -1.83 10.13 -8.49
C LYS A 54 -1.74 11.60 -8.15
N ARG A 55 -0.53 12.15 -8.15
CA ARG A 55 -0.22 13.54 -7.80
C ARG A 55 -0.85 13.95 -6.46
N SER A 56 -0.69 13.09 -5.47
CA SER A 56 -1.29 13.25 -4.13
C SER A 56 -2.82 13.34 -4.09
N GLN A 57 -3.52 12.85 -5.12
CA GLN A 57 -4.98 12.76 -5.15
C GLN A 57 -5.41 11.32 -5.36
N ILE A 58 -6.45 10.88 -4.65
CA ILE A 58 -7.05 9.56 -4.88
C ILE A 58 -7.74 9.56 -6.25
N SER A 59 -7.29 8.68 -7.14
CA SER A 59 -7.98 8.39 -8.40
C SER A 59 -8.93 7.20 -8.27
N PHE A 60 -8.66 6.29 -7.34
CA PHE A 60 -9.51 5.15 -7.03
C PHE A 60 -9.37 4.76 -5.56
N CYS A 61 -10.47 4.41 -4.91
CA CYS A 61 -10.46 3.79 -3.60
C CYS A 61 -11.65 2.82 -3.54
N ARG A 62 -11.39 1.58 -3.12
CA ARG A 62 -12.47 0.62 -2.89
C ARG A 62 -13.33 1.07 -1.70
N GLU A 63 -14.61 0.69 -1.72
CA GLU A 63 -15.58 1.10 -0.70
C GLU A 63 -15.19 0.58 0.70
N GLU A 64 -14.80 -0.71 0.80
CA GLU A 64 -14.44 -1.33 2.07
C GLU A 64 -12.92 -1.33 2.30
N ILE A 65 -12.40 -0.25 2.88
CA ILE A 65 -10.96 -0.12 3.14
C ILE A 65 -10.52 -1.09 4.25
N PRO A 66 -9.49 -1.94 4.02
CA PRO A 66 -9.01 -2.86 5.03
C PRO A 66 -8.35 -2.09 6.18
N THR A 67 -8.48 -2.60 7.40
CA THR A 67 -8.03 -1.92 8.63
C THR A 67 -6.57 -1.49 8.59
N TRP A 68 -5.69 -2.29 8.00
CA TRP A 68 -4.26 -1.99 7.86
C TRP A 68 -3.98 -0.79 6.93
N ALA A 69 -4.84 -0.55 5.92
CA ALA A 69 -4.65 0.53 4.94
C ALA A 69 -5.30 1.86 5.37
N ARG A 70 -6.24 1.83 6.33
CA ARG A 70 -6.98 3.03 6.77
C ARG A 70 -6.08 4.15 7.26
N GLY A 71 -5.01 3.81 8.00
CA GLY A 71 -4.06 4.81 8.50
C GLY A 71 -3.35 5.54 7.36
N ALA A 72 -2.89 4.80 6.35
CA ALA A 72 -2.19 5.33 5.18
C ALA A 72 -3.10 6.19 4.29
N LEU A 73 -4.36 5.78 4.10
CA LEU A 73 -5.32 6.49 3.24
C LEU A 73 -5.98 7.69 3.91
N LYS A 74 -5.88 7.82 5.24
CA LYS A 74 -6.48 8.94 5.99
C LYS A 74 -6.02 10.31 5.47
N LEU A 75 -4.77 10.42 5.03
CA LEU A 75 -4.19 11.68 4.53
C LEU A 75 -4.78 12.14 3.20
N TYR A 76 -5.46 11.27 2.46
CA TYR A 76 -5.98 11.54 1.12
C TYR A 76 -7.51 11.56 1.03
N LEU A 77 -8.19 11.06 2.07
CA LEU A 77 -9.65 10.99 2.16
C LEU A 77 -10.26 12.12 3.01
N CYS A 78 -9.45 13.03 3.55
CA CYS A 78 -9.86 14.17 4.38
C CYS A 78 -9.59 15.50 3.71
#